data_AF-A0A3B0UUF3-F1
#
_entry.id   AF-A0A3B0UUF3-F1
#
_cell.length_a   1.000
_cell.length_b   1.000
_cell.length_c   1.000
_cell.angle_alpha   90.00
_cell.angle_beta   90.00
_cell.angle_gamma   90.00
#
_symmetry.space_group_name_H-M   'P 1'
#
loop_
_entity.id
_entity.type
_entity.pdbx_description
1 polymer ?
#
loop_
_entity_poly.entity_id
_entity_poly.type
_entity_poly.pdbx_seq_one_letter_code
_entity_poly.pdbx_strand_id
1 'polypeptide(L)'
;TAAPGDPAVKDAVGMAGLSPIAILLEDVIGLSVDWPQRRVFWDRRLESKAAYGVKNYPLGPNGTVSLLADATKLTLTTDIPFTLVLRDANQSLQTAIPSGTTEIDLE
;
A
#
# COMPACT_ATOMS: atom_id res chain seq x y z
N THR A 1 42.52 -27.53 9.22
CA THR A 1 42.29 -26.10 8.92
C THR A 1 40.95 -26.00 8.23
N ALA A 2 39.98 -25.27 8.78
CA ALA A 2 38.67 -25.12 8.14
C ALA A 2 38.79 -24.15 6.96
N ALA A 3 38.24 -24.50 5.80
CA ALA A 3 38.14 -23.59 4.67
C ALA A 3 37.16 -22.45 5.00
N PRO A 4 37.37 -21.23 4.49
CA PRO A 4 36.40 -20.14 4.64
C PRO A 4 35.04 -20.56 4.09
N GLY A 5 33.95 -20.26 4.81
CA GLY A 5 32.60 -20.47 4.30
C GLY A 5 32.29 -19.51 3.14
N ASP A 6 31.53 -19.99 2.16
CA ASP A 6 31.11 -19.17 1.02
C ASP A 6 30.36 -17.90 1.47
N PRO A 7 30.55 -16.76 0.79
CA PRO A 7 29.81 -15.55 1.09
C PRO A 7 28.30 -15.77 0.91
N ALA A 8 27.50 -15.18 1.80
CA ALA A 8 26.04 -15.22 1.72
C ALA A 8 25.57 -14.66 0.36
N VAL A 9 24.54 -15.31 -0.23
CA VAL A 9 23.95 -14.90 -1.51
C VAL A 9 23.53 -13.43 -1.46
N LYS A 10 23.98 -12.67 -2.45
CA LYS A 10 23.63 -11.25 -2.62
C LYS A 10 22.11 -11.12 -2.78
N ASP A 11 21.51 -10.19 -2.04
CA ASP A 11 20.07 -9.90 -2.05
C ASP A 11 19.14 -10.98 -1.46
N ALA A 12 19.69 -11.91 -0.66
CA ALA A 12 18.88 -12.89 0.05
C ALA A 12 18.22 -12.28 1.31
N VAL A 13 17.10 -11.56 1.13
CA VAL A 13 16.14 -11.35 2.22
C VAL A 13 15.37 -12.65 2.43
N GLY A 14 15.74 -13.42 3.46
CA GLY A 14 14.96 -14.59 3.87
C GLY A 14 13.54 -14.19 4.29
N MET A 15 12.67 -15.18 4.57
CA MET A 15 11.29 -14.94 5.05
C MET A 15 11.21 -13.93 6.21
N ALA A 16 12.25 -13.86 7.06
CA ALA A 16 12.35 -12.92 8.18
C ALA A 16 12.27 -11.44 7.78
N GLY A 17 12.65 -11.06 6.55
CA GLY A 17 12.50 -9.69 6.05
C GLY A 17 11.13 -9.40 5.44
N LEU A 18 10.46 -10.42 4.91
CA LEU A 18 9.14 -10.28 4.29
C LEU A 18 8.04 -10.08 5.34
N SER A 19 8.12 -10.77 6.48
CA SER A 19 7.08 -10.66 7.52
C SER A 19 6.95 -9.24 8.09
N PRO A 20 8.02 -8.53 8.48
CA PRO A 20 7.91 -7.14 8.95
C PRO A 20 7.38 -6.17 7.88
N ILE A 21 7.69 -6.40 6.60
CA ILE A 21 7.18 -5.57 5.50
C ILE A 21 5.67 -5.79 5.34
N ALA A 22 5.20 -7.04 5.39
CA ALA A 22 3.77 -7.35 5.33
C ALA A 22 3.02 -6.71 6.50
N ILE A 23 3.52 -6.86 7.74
CA ILE A 23 2.93 -6.23 8.93
C ILE A 23 2.87 -4.70 8.79
N LEU A 24 3.95 -4.06 8.32
CA LEU A 24 3.96 -2.62 8.12
C LEU A 24 2.88 -2.20 7.11
N LEU A 25 2.75 -2.90 5.99
CA LEU A 25 1.78 -2.54 4.96
C LEU A 25 0.34 -2.84 5.38
N GLU A 26 0.09 -4.03 5.92
CA GLU A 26 -1.26 -4.56 6.13
C GLU A 26 -1.85 -4.18 7.49
N ASP A 27 -1.05 -4.16 8.56
CA ASP A 27 -1.53 -3.89 9.92
C ASP A 27 -1.29 -2.45 10.38
N VAL A 28 -0.15 -1.87 9.99
CA VAL A 28 0.21 -0.49 10.40
C VAL A 28 -0.36 0.53 9.41
N ILE A 29 -0.03 0.42 8.12
CA ILE A 29 -0.59 1.31 7.09
C ILE A 29 -2.03 0.93 6.73
N GLY A 30 -2.39 -0.35 6.82
CA GLY A 30 -3.75 -0.83 6.56
C GLY A 30 -4.08 -1.13 5.09
N LEU A 31 -3.06 -1.29 4.24
CA LEU A 31 -3.22 -1.48 2.81
C LEU A 31 -3.27 -2.98 2.46
N SER A 32 -4.27 -3.37 1.67
CA SER A 32 -4.36 -4.73 1.12
C SER A 32 -4.94 -4.71 -0.30
N VAL A 33 -4.58 -5.69 -1.12
CA VAL A 33 -4.97 -5.73 -2.54
C VAL A 33 -5.59 -7.07 -2.92
N ASP A 34 -6.76 -7.00 -3.54
CA ASP A 34 -7.42 -8.11 -4.24
C ASP A 34 -7.39 -7.81 -5.74
N TRP A 35 -6.26 -8.15 -6.37
CA TRP A 35 -6.04 -7.84 -7.79
C TRP A 35 -6.96 -8.60 -8.75
N PRO A 36 -7.27 -9.90 -8.55
CA PRO A 36 -8.24 -10.61 -9.40
C PRO A 36 -9.60 -9.90 -9.49
N GLN A 37 -10.00 -9.16 -8.47
CA GLN A 37 -11.24 -8.38 -8.43
C GLN A 37 -11.01 -6.88 -8.64
N ARG A 38 -9.77 -6.45 -8.90
CA ARG A 38 -9.33 -5.05 -9.03
C ARG A 38 -9.80 -4.16 -7.87
N ARG A 39 -9.62 -4.65 -6.65
CA ARG A 39 -9.94 -3.92 -5.42
C ARG A 39 -8.70 -3.64 -4.62
N VAL A 40 -8.58 -2.40 -4.17
CA VAL A 40 -7.58 -1.99 -3.18
C VAL A 40 -8.36 -1.59 -1.93
N PHE A 41 -7.98 -2.18 -0.81
CA PHE A 41 -8.53 -1.90 0.50
C PHE A 41 -7.53 -1.04 1.25
N TRP A 42 -8.00 0.06 1.81
CA TRP A 42 -7.20 0.86 2.73
C TRP A 42 -8.00 1.12 4.01
N ASP A 43 -7.62 0.41 5.08
CA ASP A 43 -8.18 0.54 6.42
C ASP A 43 -7.29 1.48 7.24
N ARG A 44 -7.64 2.77 7.25
CA ARG A 44 -6.88 3.84 7.88
C ARG A 44 -7.10 3.84 9.39
N ARG A 45 -6.26 3.08 10.09
CA ARG A 45 -6.28 2.98 11.56
C ARG A 45 -5.38 4.01 12.25
N LEU A 46 -4.47 4.63 11.51
CA LEU A 46 -3.54 5.60 12.07
C LEU A 46 -4.16 7.00 12.12
N GLU A 47 -4.35 7.51 13.34
CA GLU A 47 -4.67 8.92 13.60
C GLU A 47 -3.39 9.76 13.47
N SER A 48 -3.07 10.15 12.23
CA SER A 48 -1.90 10.98 11.93
C SER A 48 -2.31 12.34 11.40
N LYS A 49 -1.70 13.41 11.92
CA LYS A 49 -1.80 14.76 11.35
C LYS A 49 -0.97 14.93 10.07
N ALA A 50 0.04 14.09 9.89
CA ALA A 50 0.87 14.08 8.69
C ALA A 50 0.33 13.07 7.67
N ALA A 51 0.46 13.41 6.38
CA ALA A 51 0.09 12.50 5.32
C ALA A 51 0.93 11.22 5.37
N TYR A 52 0.27 10.06 5.25
CA TYR A 52 0.91 8.75 5.21
C TYR A 52 0.29 7.86 4.13
N GLY A 53 0.97 6.77 3.82
CA GLY A 53 0.53 5.77 2.86
C GLY A 53 1.70 5.16 2.11
N VAL A 54 1.51 4.87 0.83
CA VAL A 54 2.50 4.21 -0.03
C VAL A 54 2.76 5.00 -1.30
N LYS A 55 3.97 4.88 -1.85
CA LYS A 55 4.33 5.42 -3.16
C LYS A 55 4.87 4.31 -4.04
N ASN A 56 4.53 4.35 -5.32
CA ASN A 56 4.98 3.39 -6.33
C ASN A 56 4.73 1.92 -5.92
N TYR A 57 3.62 1.66 -5.23
CA TYR A 57 3.24 0.31 -4.84
C TYR A 57 2.84 -0.48 -6.09
N PRO A 58 3.43 -1.66 -6.34
CA PRO A 58 3.12 -2.47 -7.51
C PRO A 58 1.69 -3.00 -7.42
N LEU A 59 0.91 -2.75 -8.48
CA LEU A 59 -0.49 -3.15 -8.57
C LEU A 59 -0.68 -4.06 -9.79
N GLY A 60 -0.81 -5.36 -9.52
CA GLY A 60 -0.87 -6.36 -10.58
C GLY A 60 0.45 -6.47 -11.37
N PRO A 61 0.40 -6.98 -12.62
CA PRO A 61 1.62 -7.25 -13.39
C PRO A 61 2.31 -6.00 -13.95
N ASN A 62 1.57 -4.92 -14.24
CA ASN A 62 2.07 -3.79 -15.05
C ASN A 62 1.72 -2.39 -14.52
N GLY A 63 1.02 -2.26 -13.39
CA GLY A 63 0.65 -0.94 -12.88
C GLY A 63 1.28 -0.62 -11.55
N THR A 64 1.27 0.67 -11.23
CA THR A 64 1.64 1.15 -9.91
C THR A 64 0.54 2.03 -9.32
N VAL A 65 0.56 2.15 -8.00
CA VAL A 65 -0.31 3.07 -7.27
C VAL A 65 0.48 3.78 -6.18
N SER A 66 0.27 5.07 -6.06
CA SER A 66 0.67 5.89 -4.92
C SER A 66 -0.59 6.35 -4.22
N LEU A 67 -0.70 6.07 -2.93
CA LEU A 67 -1.81 6.52 -2.10
C LEU A 67 -1.23 7.28 -0.90
N LEU A 68 -1.60 8.54 -0.75
CA LEU A 68 -1.20 9.37 0.39
C LEU A 68 -2.42 10.08 0.94
N ALA A 69 -2.64 9.98 2.25
CA ALA A 69 -3.75 10.65 2.90
C ALA A 69 -3.31 11.30 4.20
N ASP A 70 -3.79 12.52 4.42
CA ASP A 70 -3.83 13.17 5.73
C ASP A 70 -5.26 13.13 6.30
N ALA A 71 -5.53 13.83 7.40
CA ALA A 71 -6.82 13.82 8.07
C ALA A 71 -8.00 14.30 7.18
N THR A 72 -7.73 15.09 6.14
CA THR A 72 -8.72 15.81 5.34
C THR A 72 -8.71 15.44 3.87
N LYS A 73 -7.57 15.00 3.35
CA LYS A 73 -7.37 14.82 1.91
C LYS A 73 -6.65 13.52 1.62
N LEU A 74 -7.15 12.81 0.62
CA LEU A 74 -6.52 11.65 -0.02
C LEU A 74 -6.09 12.04 -1.44
N THR A 75 -4.81 11.89 -1.73
CA THR A 75 -4.26 11.99 -3.09
C THR A 75 -3.83 10.62 -3.55
N LEU A 76 -4.31 10.24 -4.73
CA LEU A 76 -4.07 8.93 -5.33
C LEU A 76 -3.59 9.10 -6.76
N THR A 77 -2.48 8.46 -7.12
CA THR A 77 -2.00 8.40 -8.51
C THR A 77 -1.82 6.95 -8.92
N THR A 78 -2.38 6.55 -10.06
CA THR A 78 -2.24 5.18 -10.57
C THR A 78 -2.21 5.10 -12.08
N ASP A 79 -1.55 4.08 -12.61
CA ASP A 79 -1.49 3.82 -14.05
C ASP A 79 -2.70 3.00 -14.54
N ILE A 80 -3.44 2.36 -13.63
CA ILE A 80 -4.50 1.41 -13.97
C ILE A 80 -5.76 1.67 -13.13
N PRO A 81 -6.97 1.53 -13.70
CA PRO A 81 -8.20 1.74 -12.97
C PRO A 81 -8.49 0.58 -12.00
N PHE A 82 -8.95 0.90 -10.80
CA PHE A 82 -9.36 -0.05 -9.78
C PHE A 82 -10.46 0.53 -8.87
N THR A 83 -11.06 -0.30 -8.04
CA THR A 83 -12.01 0.15 -7.01
C THR A 83 -11.28 0.32 -5.68
N LEU A 84 -11.29 1.54 -5.13
CA LEU A 84 -10.80 1.82 -3.79
C LEU A 84 -11.93 1.59 -2.78
N VAL A 85 -11.65 0.79 -1.76
CA VAL A 85 -12.46 0.67 -0.55
C VAL A 85 -11.66 1.28 0.58
N LEU A 86 -12.03 2.51 0.95
CA LEU A 86 -11.43 3.24 2.05
C LEU A 86 -12.28 3.05 3.30
N ARG A 87 -11.66 2.67 4.41
CA ARG A 87 -12.31 2.69 5.72
C ARG A 87 -11.50 3.57 6.67
N ASP A 88 -12.13 4.60 7.18
CA ASP A 88 -11.65 5.41 8.30
C ASP A 88 -12.43 5.04 9.57
N ALA A 89 -12.01 5.58 10.73
CA ALA A 89 -12.62 5.27 12.02
C ALA A 89 -14.15 5.41 12.06
N ASN A 90 -14.70 6.39 11.33
CA ASN A 90 -16.12 6.73 11.34
C ASN A 90 -16.85 6.49 10.01
N GLN A 91 -16.14 6.17 8.92
CA GLN A 91 -16.73 6.13 7.59
C GLN A 91 -16.11 5.06 6.70
N SER A 92 -16.91 4.51 5.79
CA SER A 92 -16.45 3.65 4.71
C SER A 92 -16.89 4.20 3.36
N LEU A 93 -15.93 4.45 2.49
CA LEU A 93 -16.14 4.93 1.13
C LEU A 93 -15.71 3.84 0.14
N GLN A 94 -16.54 3.58 -0.86
CA GLN A 94 -16.17 2.74 -1.99
C GLN A 94 -16.32 3.56 -3.27
N THR A 95 -15.24 3.70 -4.03
CA THR A 95 -15.22 4.51 -5.24
C THR A 95 -14.39 3.87 -6.35
N ALA A 96 -14.79 4.13 -7.59
CA ALA A 96 -14.02 3.72 -8.76
C ALA A 96 -12.96 4.79 -9.07
N ILE A 97 -11.70 4.37 -9.12
CA ILE A 97 -10.56 5.24 -9.37
C ILE A 97 -10.11 5.04 -10.82
N PRO A 98 -10.14 6.10 -11.66
CA PRO A 98 -9.55 6.04 -12.99
C PRO A 98 -8.02 6.08 -12.93
N SER A 99 -7.37 5.70 -14.03
CA SER A 99 -5.94 5.96 -14.21
C SER A 99 -5.66 7.47 -14.23
N GLY A 100 -4.55 7.89 -13.63
CA GLY A 100 -4.18 9.28 -13.44
C GLY A 100 -4.15 9.66 -11.96
N THR A 101 -4.27 10.96 -11.67
CA THR A 101 -4.32 11.48 -10.31
C THR A 101 -5.76 11.81 -9.92
N THR A 102 -6.21 11.29 -8.79
CA THR A 102 -7.51 11.56 -8.18
C THR A 102 -7.29 12.14 -6.79
N GLU A 103 -8.05 13.16 -6.44
CA GLU A 103 -8.08 13.74 -5.10
C GLU A 103 -9.47 13.54 -4.50
N ILE A 104 -9.53 13.15 -3.23
CA ILE A 104 -10.76 12.89 -2.49
C ILE A 104 -10.68 13.66 -1.18
N ASP A 105 -11.67 14.50 -0.92
CA ASP A 105 -11.86 15.15 0.37
C ASP A 105 -12.55 14.18 1.34
N LEU A 106 -12.08 14.16 2.58
CA LEU A 106 -12.44 13.19 3.62
C LEU A 106 -13.22 13.82 4.78
N GLU A 107 -13.69 15.06 4.61
CA GLU A 107 -14.43 15.86 5.62
C GLU A 107 -15.72 15.20 6.14
#